data_AF-A0A139X4K4-F1
#
_entry.id   AF-A0A139X4K4-F1
#
_cell.length_a   1.000
_cell.length_b   1.000
_cell.length_c   1.000
_cell.angle_alpha   90.00
_cell.angle_beta   90.00
_cell.angle_gamma   90.00
#
_symmetry.space_group_name_H-M   'P 1'
#
loop_
_entity.id
_entity.type
_entity.pdbx_description
1 polymer ?
#
loop_
_entity_poly.entity_id
_entity_poly.type
_entity_poly.pdbx_seq_one_letter_code
_entity_poly.pdbx_strand_id
1 'polypeptide(L)'
;MNAAPTVTIYKAPQKGKGQKFLKDGFQPTDFPYMPPNADGKCYFAAPNSRSLAEEYNKYYKDGVLEVTIDREIYDEYFKPLEKPYQGGSQIELPIPQSLFPVLNKFPRILKPQ
;
A
#
# COMPACT_ATOMS: atom_id res chain seq x y z
N MET A 1 -4.94 23.63 -16.04
CA MET A 1 -5.39 22.23 -16.03
C MET A 1 -5.66 21.88 -14.57
N ASN A 2 -6.91 21.62 -14.19
CA ASN A 2 -7.18 21.13 -12.83
C ASN A 2 -6.66 19.70 -12.76
N ALA A 3 -5.70 19.42 -11.87
CA ALA A 3 -5.30 18.06 -11.59
C ALA A 3 -6.54 17.28 -11.12
N ALA A 4 -6.71 16.06 -11.63
CA ALA A 4 -7.74 15.16 -11.12
C ALA A 4 -7.53 14.98 -9.60
N PRO A 5 -8.60 14.86 -8.79
CA PRO A 5 -8.44 14.59 -7.37
C PRO A 5 -7.68 13.28 -7.16
N THR A 6 -6.67 13.28 -6.30
CA THR A 6 -5.86 12.09 -5.98
C THR A 6 -5.97 11.73 -4.51
N VAL A 7 -5.73 10.47 -4.19
CA VAL A 7 -5.57 9.96 -2.83
C VAL A 7 -4.22 9.26 -2.69
N THR A 8 -3.67 9.27 -1.48
CA THR A 8 -2.40 8.59 -1.20
C THR A 8 -2.62 7.49 -0.18
N ILE A 9 -2.12 6.29 -0.50
CA ILE A 9 -2.01 5.15 0.43
C ILE A 9 -0.55 4.92 0.81
N TYR A 10 -0.33 4.30 1.96
CA TYR A 10 1.00 4.25 2.59
C TYR A 10 1.39 2.81 2.91
N LYS A 11 2.65 2.46 2.74
CA LYS A 11 3.20 1.17 3.17
C LYS A 11 4.52 1.38 3.85
N ALA A 12 4.79 0.63 4.91
CA ALA A 12 6.15 0.41 5.39
C ALA A 12 6.71 -0.84 4.70
N PRO A 13 7.61 -0.72 3.72
CA PRO A 13 8.29 -1.88 3.16
C PRO A 13 9.18 -2.50 4.23
N GLN A 14 9.30 -3.83 4.22
CA GLN A 14 10.38 -4.49 4.97
C GLN A 14 11.72 -4.04 4.39
N LYS A 15 12.77 -4.03 5.23
CA LYS A 15 14.12 -3.60 4.86
C LYS A 15 14.56 -4.15 3.49
N GLY A 16 14.95 -3.24 2.59
CA GLY A 16 15.41 -3.55 1.23
C GLY A 16 14.32 -3.79 0.19
N LYS A 17 13.02 -3.84 0.57
CA LYS A 17 11.93 -4.05 -0.39
C LYS A 17 11.40 -2.76 -1.01
N GLY A 18 11.58 -1.61 -0.37
CA GLY A 18 11.11 -0.32 -0.87
C GLY A 18 11.68 0.00 -2.26
N GLN A 19 13.00 -0.17 -2.43
CA GLN A 19 13.65 0.02 -3.73
C GLN A 19 13.15 -0.97 -4.79
N LYS A 20 12.87 -2.22 -4.39
CA LYS A 20 12.26 -3.21 -5.28
C LYS A 20 10.88 -2.75 -5.75
N PHE A 21 10.02 -2.27 -4.85
CA PHE A 21 8.68 -1.80 -5.21
C PHE A 21 8.69 -0.54 -6.09
N LEU A 22 9.71 0.31 -5.95
CA LEU A 22 9.90 1.44 -6.87
C LEU A 22 10.24 0.97 -8.29
N LYS A 23 11.18 0.03 -8.40
CA LYS A 23 11.70 -0.45 -9.69
C LYS A 23 10.73 -1.39 -10.41
N ASP A 24 10.27 -2.41 -9.71
CA ASP A 24 9.56 -3.56 -10.29
C ASP A 24 8.04 -3.50 -10.03
N GLY A 25 7.59 -2.56 -9.20
CA GLY A 25 6.22 -2.54 -8.69
C GLY A 25 5.96 -3.67 -7.69
N PHE A 26 4.68 -3.96 -7.46
CA PHE A 26 4.24 -5.08 -6.63
C PHE A 26 4.05 -6.31 -7.50
N GLN A 27 4.74 -7.40 -7.17
CA GLN A 27 4.64 -8.66 -7.89
C GLN A 27 3.97 -9.72 -7.02
N PRO A 28 3.15 -10.63 -7.58
CA PRO A 28 2.58 -11.75 -6.83
C PRO A 28 3.64 -12.57 -6.06
N THR A 29 4.84 -12.71 -6.63
CA THR A 29 5.97 -13.43 -6.00
C THR A 29 6.51 -12.75 -4.75
N ASP A 30 6.25 -11.44 -4.54
CA ASP A 30 6.61 -10.72 -3.31
C ASP A 30 5.60 -10.96 -2.17
N PHE A 31 4.42 -11.46 -2.50
CA PHE A 31 3.28 -11.67 -1.60
C PHE A 31 2.68 -13.06 -1.86
N PRO A 32 3.34 -14.17 -1.50
CA PRO A 32 2.86 -15.52 -1.84
C PRO A 32 1.52 -15.84 -1.16
N TYR A 33 0.70 -16.65 -1.83
CA TYR A 33 -0.50 -17.25 -1.25
C TYR A 33 -0.19 -18.67 -0.79
N MET A 34 -0.04 -18.86 0.51
CA MET A 34 0.31 -20.14 1.14
C MET A 34 -0.39 -20.27 2.50
N PRO A 35 -1.71 -20.53 2.52
CA PRO A 35 -2.47 -20.63 3.76
C PRO A 35 -1.98 -21.82 4.63
N PRO A 36 -2.02 -21.69 5.97
CA PRO A 36 -2.52 -20.54 6.74
C PRO A 36 -1.49 -19.41 6.91
N ASN A 37 -0.26 -19.59 6.40
CA ASN A 37 0.89 -18.76 6.74
C ASN A 37 0.97 -17.44 5.94
N ALA A 38 0.39 -17.41 4.73
CA ALA A 38 0.39 -16.23 3.88
C ALA A 38 -0.89 -16.16 3.04
N ASP A 39 -1.53 -14.98 3.01
CA ASP A 39 -2.83 -14.77 2.37
C ASP A 39 -2.74 -14.07 1.00
N GLY A 40 -1.52 -13.89 0.49
CA GLY A 40 -1.26 -13.30 -0.82
C GLY A 40 -1.54 -11.79 -0.92
N LYS A 41 -1.82 -11.10 0.19
CA LYS A 41 -2.20 -9.68 0.13
C LYS A 41 -1.03 -8.75 0.42
N CYS A 42 -1.02 -7.62 -0.28
CA CYS A 42 -0.17 -6.50 0.05
C CYS A 42 -0.94 -5.50 0.90
N TYR A 43 -0.55 -5.40 2.17
CA TYR A 43 -1.16 -4.48 3.13
C TYR A 43 -0.59 -3.06 3.01
N PHE A 44 -1.49 -2.09 2.96
CA PHE A 44 -1.24 -0.65 3.05
C PHE A 44 -2.04 -0.05 4.20
N ALA A 45 -1.64 1.12 4.67
CA ALA A 45 -2.52 2.04 5.37
C ALA A 45 -3.29 2.87 4.33
N ALA A 46 -4.60 2.99 4.54
CA ALA A 46 -5.49 3.74 3.65
C ALA A 46 -5.24 5.26 3.77
N PRO A 47 -5.92 6.11 2.96
CA PRO A 47 -5.86 7.55 3.10
C PRO A 47 -6.16 7.98 4.54
N ASN A 48 -5.51 9.06 4.99
CA ASN A 48 -5.59 9.56 6.37
C ASN A 48 -5.07 8.61 7.48
N SER A 49 -4.51 7.44 7.13
CA SER A 49 -3.96 6.47 8.08
C SER A 49 -2.42 6.36 8.01
N ARG A 50 -1.73 7.38 7.52
CA ARG A 50 -0.25 7.39 7.34
C ARG A 50 0.51 6.92 8.58
N SER A 51 0.07 7.33 9.77
CA SER A 51 0.70 6.98 11.04
C SER A 51 0.81 5.48 11.28
N LEU A 52 -0.07 4.66 10.68
CA LEU A 52 0.04 3.20 10.71
C LEU A 52 1.31 2.74 9.99
N ALA A 53 1.58 3.25 8.78
CA ALA A 53 2.82 2.92 8.08
C ALA A 53 4.06 3.45 8.84
N GLU A 54 3.97 4.62 9.46
CA GLU A 54 5.07 5.18 10.26
C GLU A 54 5.40 4.32 11.48
N GLU A 55 4.40 3.73 12.14
CA GLU A 55 4.58 2.81 13.25
C GLU A 55 5.41 1.59 12.84
N TYR A 56 5.04 0.93 11.74
CA TYR A 56 5.79 -0.21 11.20
C TYR A 56 7.18 0.18 10.71
N ASN A 57 7.33 1.38 10.14
CA ASN A 57 8.63 1.87 9.67
C ASN A 57 9.66 2.02 10.81
N LYS A 58 9.24 2.24 12.07
CA LYS A 58 10.15 2.23 13.23
C LYS A 58 10.95 0.92 13.33
N TYR A 59 10.35 -0.19 12.90
CA TYR A 59 10.94 -1.51 12.90
C TYR A 59 11.63 -1.85 11.57
N TYR A 60 10.99 -1.55 10.44
CA TYR A 60 11.49 -1.93 9.13
C TYR A 60 12.59 -1.01 8.58
N LYS A 61 12.56 0.28 8.94
CA LYS A 61 13.60 1.28 8.66
C LYS A 61 13.93 1.45 7.17
N ASP A 62 12.96 1.19 6.30
CA ASP A 62 13.12 1.33 4.84
C ASP A 62 12.47 2.62 4.31
N GLY A 63 11.78 3.37 5.17
CA GLY A 63 10.97 4.53 4.81
C GLY A 63 9.49 4.19 4.64
N VAL A 64 8.71 5.21 4.30
CA VAL A 64 7.29 5.05 3.97
C VAL A 64 7.12 5.17 2.46
N LEU A 65 6.63 4.10 1.84
CA LEU A 65 6.27 4.08 0.44
C LEU A 65 4.87 4.69 0.29
N GLU A 66 4.77 5.73 -0.52
CA GLU A 66 3.53 6.42 -0.87
C GLU A 66 3.14 6.03 -2.31
N VAL A 67 1.86 5.70 -2.50
CA VAL A 67 1.27 5.47 -3.83
C VAL A 67 0.13 6.47 -4.01
N THR A 68 0.24 7.32 -5.03
CA THR A 68 -0.77 8.35 -5.33
C THR A 68 -1.68 7.88 -6.46
N ILE A 69 -2.96 7.70 -6.14
CA ILE A 69 -3.96 7.05 -6.97
C ILE A 69 -5.02 8.08 -7.36
N ASP A 70 -5.50 8.05 -8.59
CA ASP A 70 -6.65 8.84 -9.02
C ASP A 70 -7.88 8.48 -8.17
N ARG A 71 -8.63 9.48 -7.73
CA ARG A 71 -9.74 9.28 -6.78
C ARG A 71 -10.78 8.31 -7.31
N GLU A 72 -11.12 8.38 -8.59
CA GLU A 72 -12.08 7.50 -9.25
C GLU A 72 -11.64 6.04 -9.20
N ILE A 73 -10.37 5.77 -9.53
CA ILE A 73 -9.80 4.43 -9.48
C ILE A 73 -9.71 3.92 -8.04
N TYR A 74 -9.42 4.81 -7.08
CA TYR A 74 -9.45 4.45 -5.67
C TYR A 74 -10.84 4.02 -5.21
N ASP A 75 -11.85 4.85 -5.46
CA ASP A 75 -13.22 4.59 -5.04
C ASP A 75 -13.77 3.30 -5.70
N GLU A 76 -13.37 3.00 -6.95
CA GLU A 76 -13.79 1.80 -7.68
C GLU A 76 -13.08 0.51 -7.19
N TYR A 77 -11.75 0.51 -7.12
CA TYR A 77 -10.98 -0.73 -6.94
C TYR A 77 -10.46 -0.96 -5.51
N PHE A 78 -10.16 0.10 -4.77
CA PHE A 78 -9.40 -0.01 -3.52
C PHE A 78 -10.25 0.28 -2.29
N LYS A 79 -11.11 1.29 -2.32
CA LYS A 79 -11.98 1.65 -1.20
C LYS A 79 -12.84 0.50 -0.68
N PRO A 80 -13.43 -0.39 -1.52
CA PRO A 80 -14.19 -1.53 -1.01
C PRO A 80 -13.38 -2.52 -0.16
N LEU A 81 -12.04 -2.43 -0.19
CA LEU A 81 -11.13 -3.28 0.58
C LEU A 81 -10.81 -2.69 1.96
N GLU A 82 -11.10 -1.41 2.21
CA GLU A 82 -10.83 -0.75 3.48
C GLU A 82 -11.42 -1.54 4.66
N LYS A 83 -10.59 -1.76 5.69
CA LYS A 83 -11.06 -2.36 6.95
C LYS A 83 -10.39 -1.71 8.16
N PRO A 84 -11.06 -1.65 9.32
CA PRO A 84 -10.46 -1.18 10.55
C PRO A 84 -9.23 -2.01 10.91
N TYR A 85 -8.10 -1.34 11.12
CA TYR A 85 -6.89 -1.99 11.57
C TYR A 85 -7.03 -2.35 13.05
N GLN A 86 -7.05 -3.66 13.35
CA GLN A 86 -7.14 -4.21 14.71
C GLN A 86 -8.31 -3.65 15.56
N GLY A 87 -9.41 -3.22 14.92
CA GLY A 87 -10.55 -2.61 15.61
C GLY A 87 -10.35 -1.16 16.06
N GLY A 88 -9.22 -0.53 15.69
CA GLY A 88 -8.93 0.88 15.93
C GLY A 88 -9.54 1.82 14.89
N SER A 89 -9.22 3.11 15.01
CA SER A 89 -9.68 4.17 14.10
C SER A 89 -8.89 4.27 12.80
N GLN A 90 -7.70 3.64 12.74
CA GLN A 90 -6.91 3.58 11.52
C GLN A 90 -7.46 2.54 10.56
N ILE A 91 -7.34 2.81 9.27
CA ILE A 91 -7.84 1.95 8.21
C ILE A 91 -6.66 1.30 7.49
N GLU A 92 -6.70 -0.03 7.38
CA GLU A 92 -5.80 -0.81 6.55
C GLU A 92 -6.48 -1.18 5.22
N LEU A 93 -5.64 -1.45 4.22
CA LEU A 93 -6.03 -1.73 2.86
C LEU A 93 -5.33 -3.03 2.39
N PRO A 94 -6.00 -4.19 2.52
CA PRO A 94 -5.48 -5.51 2.16
C PRO A 94 -5.64 -5.77 0.64
N ILE A 95 -4.69 -5.30 -0.17
CA ILE A 95 -4.80 -5.39 -1.64
C ILE A 95 -4.45 -6.82 -2.12
N PRO A 96 -5.37 -7.54 -2.79
CA PRO A 96 -5.08 -8.86 -3.36
C PRO A 96 -4.20 -8.77 -4.62
N GLN A 97 -3.49 -9.86 -4.92
CA GLN A 97 -2.60 -9.95 -6.10
C GLN A 97 -3.29 -9.57 -7.42
N SER A 98 -4.57 -9.89 -7.56
CA SER A 98 -5.37 -9.59 -8.77
C SER A 98 -5.45 -8.09 -9.09
N LEU A 99 -5.23 -7.21 -8.11
CA LEU A 99 -5.24 -5.76 -8.28
C LEU A 99 -3.85 -5.14 -8.40
N PHE A 100 -2.76 -5.92 -8.30
CA PHE A 100 -1.41 -5.39 -8.50
C PHE A 100 -1.20 -4.75 -9.88
N PRO A 101 -1.73 -5.30 -11.00
CA PRO A 101 -1.65 -4.63 -12.30
C PRO A 101 -2.28 -3.24 -12.32
N VAL A 102 -3.36 -3.02 -11.55
CA VAL A 102 -3.99 -1.69 -11.41
C VAL A 102 -3.13 -0.79 -10.54
N LEU A 103 -2.71 -1.28 -9.37
CA LEU A 103 -1.87 -0.53 -8.43
C LEU A 103 -0.55 -0.08 -9.04
N ASN A 104 0.05 -0.92 -9.89
CA ASN A 104 1.34 -0.65 -10.53
C ASN A 104 1.32 0.48 -11.56
N LYS A 105 0.13 0.91 -12.02
CA LYS A 105 -0.03 2.06 -12.94
C LYS A 105 0.26 3.41 -12.28
N PHE A 106 0.20 3.46 -10.95
CA PHE A 106 0.28 4.71 -10.20
C PHE A 106 1.70 5.03 -9.75
N PRO A 107 2.08 6.33 -9.71
CA PRO A 107 3.40 6.75 -9.24
C PRO A 107 3.62 6.36 -7.78
N ARG A 108 4.88 6.03 -7.48
CA ARG A 108 5.31 5.59 -6.15
C ARG A 108 6.55 6.38 -5.75
N ILE A 109 6.59 6.84 -4.50
CA ILE A 109 7.75 7.50 -3.91
C ILE A 109 8.07 6.88 -2.56
N LEU A 110 9.35 6.62 -2.31
CA LEU A 110 9.83 6.16 -1.01
C LEU A 110 10.36 7.36 -0.24
N LYS A 111 9.69 7.75 0.83
CA LYS A 111 10.16 8.83 1.69
C LYS A 111 10.97 8.27 2.85
N PRO A 112 12.24 8.70 3.01
CA PRO A 112 12.98 8.43 4.23
C PRO A 112 12.28 9.10 5.42
N GLN A 113 12.54 8.56 6.60
CA GLN A 113 12.03 9.12 7.87
C GLN A 113 12.72 10.44 8.19
#